data_AF-A0A369LNN9-F1
#
_entry.id   AF-A0A369LNN9-F1
#
_cell.length_a   1.000
_cell.length_b   1.000
_cell.length_c   1.000
_cell.angle_alpha   90.00
_cell.angle_beta   90.00
_cell.angle_gamma   90.00
#
_symmetry.space_group_name_H-M   'P 1'
#
loop_
_entity.id
_entity.type
_entity.pdbx_description
1 polymer ?
#
loop_
_entity_poly.entity_id
_entity_poly.type
_entity_poly.pdbx_seq_one_letter_code
_entity_poly.pdbx_strand_id
1 'polypeptide(L)'
;MEAILVAAVGLFAVIAFANLFSWGVDCRREIRRRKRARSASGVLPWGSEGRRVLSHRQKEAYELALERHAPEMIDALALGMRAGMSFERAFRSYCFRFDDELALLCRQACLKWESGLVSRDDALLELGMHSGVASLERFASNVVRCLRFGSPMNRMLEALASEARGCYRAKMEEKVAKAPVKMLVPTAVLILPAMLIVVMAPVFLGFVQ
;
A
#
# COMPACT_ATOMS: atom_id res chain seq x y z
N MET A 1 -52.85 6.27 -17.09
CA MET A 1 -51.65 5.40 -17.06
C MET A 1 -50.40 6.18 -17.44
N GLU A 2 -50.45 7.03 -18.47
CA GLU A 2 -49.38 7.95 -18.91
C GLU A 2 -48.74 8.81 -17.80
N ALA A 3 -49.54 9.50 -16.98
CA ALA A 3 -49.02 10.34 -15.89
C ALA A 3 -48.28 9.53 -14.80
N ILE A 4 -48.65 8.26 -14.60
CA ILE A 4 -47.99 7.36 -13.65
C ILE A 4 -46.63 6.92 -14.22
N LEU A 5 -46.53 6.71 -15.54
CA LEU A 5 -45.28 6.36 -16.20
C LEU A 5 -44.27 7.52 -16.13
N VAL A 6 -44.71 8.75 -16.40
CA VAL A 6 -43.86 9.95 -16.31
C VAL A 6 -43.40 10.20 -14.87
N ALA A 7 -44.31 10.11 -13.90
CA ALA A 7 -43.97 10.25 -12.49
C ALA A 7 -43.03 9.14 -12.01
N ALA A 8 -43.21 7.89 -12.47
CA ALA A 8 -42.34 6.77 -12.12
C ALA A 8 -40.93 6.94 -12.70
N VAL A 9 -40.79 7.37 -13.95
CA VAL A 9 -39.48 7.66 -14.56
C VAL A 9 -38.78 8.83 -13.87
N GLY A 10 -39.53 9.89 -13.53
CA GLY A 10 -39.02 11.03 -12.76
C GLY A 10 -38.56 10.63 -11.36
N LEU A 11 -39.35 9.82 -10.65
CA LEU A 11 -39.01 9.30 -9.32
C LEU A 11 -37.77 8.39 -9.39
N PHE A 12 -37.67 7.55 -10.42
CA PHE A 12 -36.51 6.67 -10.63
C PHE A 12 -35.23 7.47 -10.90
N ALA A 13 -35.31 8.56 -11.67
CA ALA A 13 -34.20 9.47 -11.90
C ALA A 13 -33.74 10.17 -10.61
N VAL A 14 -34.68 10.62 -9.77
CA VAL A 14 -34.38 11.27 -8.48
C VAL A 14 -33.76 10.28 -7.49
N ILE A 15 -34.28 9.05 -7.41
CA ILE A 15 -33.74 7.99 -6.54
C ILE A 15 -32.35 7.53 -7.03
N ALA A 16 -32.15 7.39 -8.34
CA ALA A 16 -30.85 7.09 -8.92
C ALA A 16 -29.82 8.20 -8.65
N PHE A 17 -30.23 9.46 -8.76
CA PHE A 17 -29.40 10.61 -8.44
C PHE A 17 -29.04 10.69 -6.94
N ALA A 18 -30.00 10.43 -6.05
CA ALA A 18 -29.76 10.38 -4.60
C ALA A 18 -28.79 9.24 -4.21
N ASN A 19 -28.93 8.06 -4.82
CA ASN A 19 -28.02 6.94 -4.59
C ASN A 19 -26.61 7.21 -5.14
N LEU A 20 -26.50 7.82 -6.33
CA LEU A 20 -25.22 8.24 -6.92
C LEU A 20 -24.54 9.33 -6.08
N PHE A 21 -25.32 10.27 -5.51
CA PHE A 21 -24.80 11.31 -4.62
C PHE A 21 -24.28 10.70 -3.31
N SER A 22 -24.97 9.71 -2.73
CA SER A 22 -24.46 9.00 -1.54
C SER A 22 -23.15 8.25 -1.84
N TRP A 23 -23.04 7.61 -3.01
CA TRP A 23 -21.86 6.84 -3.43
C TRP A 23 -20.66 7.74 -3.77
N GLY A 24 -20.93 8.91 -4.37
CA GLY A 24 -19.92 9.94 -4.65
C GLY A 24 -19.30 10.55 -3.39
N VAL A 25 -20.08 10.67 -2.32
CA VAL A 25 -19.58 11.15 -1.00
C VAL A 25 -18.72 10.09 -0.33
N ASP A 26 -19.04 8.80 -0.47
CA ASP A 26 -18.25 7.70 0.10
C ASP A 26 -16.87 7.56 -0.56
N CYS A 27 -16.78 7.74 -1.89
CA CYS A 27 -15.50 7.72 -2.60
C CYS A 27 -14.56 8.86 -2.13
N ARG A 28 -15.13 10.05 -1.86
CA ARG A 28 -14.39 11.19 -1.30
C ARG A 28 -13.97 10.94 0.16
N ARG A 29 -14.80 10.24 0.95
CA ARG A 29 -14.50 9.84 2.34
C ARG A 29 -13.31 8.89 2.42
N GLU A 30 -13.21 7.95 1.49
CA GLU A 30 -12.14 6.95 1.45
C GLU A 30 -10.77 7.56 1.10
N ILE A 31 -10.73 8.49 0.13
CA ILE A 31 -9.50 9.24 -0.22
C ILE A 31 -9.08 10.15 0.94
N ARG A 32 -10.04 10.80 1.63
CA ARG A 32 -9.76 11.67 2.77
C ARG A 32 -9.29 10.86 4.00
N ARG A 33 -9.82 9.65 4.23
CA ARG A 33 -9.32 8.69 5.24
C ARG A 33 -7.87 8.30 4.98
N ARG A 34 -7.48 8.05 3.72
CA ARG A 34 -6.07 7.71 3.37
C ARG A 34 -5.09 8.88 3.48
N LYS A 35 -5.54 10.13 3.35
CA LYS A 35 -4.70 11.31 3.69
C LYS A 35 -4.57 11.50 5.20
N ARG A 36 -5.64 11.26 5.97
CA ARG A 36 -5.60 11.33 7.45
C ARG A 36 -4.76 10.20 8.06
N ALA A 37 -4.79 9.00 7.50
CA ALA A 37 -3.93 7.88 7.90
C ALA A 37 -2.44 8.14 7.61
N ARG A 38 -2.11 8.77 6.47
CA ARG A 38 -0.72 9.21 6.18
C ARG A 38 -0.22 10.30 7.13
N SER A 39 -1.11 11.19 7.58
CA SER A 39 -0.75 12.21 8.58
C SER A 39 -0.65 11.65 10.00
N ALA A 40 -1.32 10.53 10.30
CA ALA A 40 -1.27 9.87 11.60
C ALA A 40 -0.10 8.89 11.74
N SER A 41 0.41 8.33 10.63
CA SER A 41 1.65 7.51 10.65
C SER A 41 2.92 8.32 10.90
N GLY A 42 2.88 9.65 10.78
CA GLY A 42 4.03 10.50 11.11
C GLY A 42 4.34 10.59 12.61
N VAL A 43 3.46 10.07 13.48
CA VAL A 43 3.63 10.13 14.94
C VAL A 43 3.05 8.88 15.58
N LEU A 44 3.67 7.72 15.37
CA LEU A 44 3.44 6.59 16.28
C LEU A 44 4.79 6.09 16.82
N PRO A 45 5.11 6.37 18.10
CA PRO A 45 6.31 5.87 18.75
C PRO A 45 6.10 4.39 19.09
N TRP A 46 6.27 3.50 18.12
CA TRP A 46 6.19 2.05 18.33
C TRP A 46 7.52 1.53 18.88
N GLY A 47 7.68 1.60 20.20
CA GLY A 47 8.60 0.73 20.93
C GLY A 47 8.20 -0.74 20.78
N SER A 48 9.19 -1.63 20.84
CA SER A 48 9.08 -3.10 20.68
C SER A 48 8.01 -3.77 21.55
N GLU A 49 7.62 -3.13 22.67
CA GLU A 49 6.74 -3.71 23.68
C GLU A 49 5.24 -3.56 23.39
N GLY A 50 4.83 -2.64 22.50
CA GLY A 50 3.41 -2.34 22.26
C GLY A 50 2.65 -3.36 21.40
N ARG A 51 3.34 -4.34 20.82
CA ARG A 51 2.79 -5.21 19.76
C ARG A 51 1.72 -6.21 20.24
N ARG A 52 1.58 -6.41 21.55
CA ARG A 52 0.66 -7.43 22.11
C ARG A 52 -0.83 -7.08 21.97
N VAL A 53 -1.19 -5.83 21.59
CA VAL A 53 -2.59 -5.38 21.54
C VAL A 53 -2.97 -4.69 20.22
N LEU A 54 -2.23 -4.92 19.14
CA LEU A 54 -2.54 -4.35 17.83
C LEU A 54 -3.76 -5.03 17.20
N SER A 55 -4.80 -4.23 16.92
CA SER A 55 -5.96 -4.66 16.13
C SER A 55 -5.54 -5.11 14.72
N HIS A 56 -6.24 -6.08 14.12
CA HIS A 56 -5.94 -6.60 12.78
C HIS A 56 -5.73 -5.50 11.72
N ARG A 57 -6.52 -4.42 11.79
CA ARG A 57 -6.42 -3.27 10.87
C ARG A 57 -5.12 -2.47 11.01
N GLN A 58 -4.54 -2.42 12.20
CA GLN A 58 -3.28 -1.69 12.43
C GLN A 58 -2.07 -2.50 11.97
N LYS A 59 -2.11 -3.84 12.10
CA LYS A 59 -1.06 -4.72 11.57
C LYS A 59 -0.92 -4.60 10.05
N GLU A 60 -2.05 -4.65 9.34
CA GLU A 60 -2.05 -4.49 7.88
C GLU A 60 -1.49 -3.12 7.44
N ALA A 61 -1.85 -2.05 8.15
CA ALA A 61 -1.35 -0.70 7.84
C ALA A 61 0.17 -0.60 8.06
N TYR A 62 0.68 -1.24 9.11
CA TYR A 62 2.08 -1.30 9.45
C TYR A 62 2.90 -2.13 8.44
N GLU A 63 2.41 -3.31 8.06
CA GLU A 63 3.03 -4.17 7.04
C GLU A 63 3.14 -3.43 5.69
N LEU A 64 2.11 -2.68 5.30
CA LEU A 64 2.12 -1.86 4.09
C LEU A 64 3.14 -0.72 4.14
N ALA A 65 3.40 -0.15 5.33
CA ALA A 65 4.41 0.87 5.52
C ALA A 65 5.81 0.26 5.42
N LEU A 66 6.07 -0.84 6.12
CA LEU A 66 7.32 -1.61 6.01
C LEU A 66 7.64 -2.02 4.57
N GLU A 67 6.65 -2.53 3.84
CA GLU A 67 6.81 -2.96 2.46
C GLU A 67 7.18 -1.81 1.52
N ARG A 68 6.74 -0.57 1.82
CA ARG A 68 7.13 0.62 1.06
C ARG A 68 8.61 0.96 1.24
N HIS A 69 9.13 0.84 2.45
CA HIS A 69 10.51 1.24 2.79
C HIS A 69 11.53 0.11 2.55
N ALA A 70 11.08 -1.15 2.40
CA ALA A 70 11.97 -2.28 2.16
C ALA A 70 12.89 -2.14 0.93
N PRO A 71 12.43 -1.67 -0.25
CA PRO A 71 13.31 -1.48 -1.39
C PRO A 71 14.38 -0.40 -1.16
N GLU A 72 13.99 0.70 -0.50
CA GLU A 72 14.88 1.82 -0.17
C GLU A 72 16.00 1.40 0.78
N MET A 73 15.68 0.56 1.78
CA MET A 73 16.67 -0.06 2.65
C MET A 73 17.68 -0.90 1.85
N ILE A 74 17.20 -1.81 1.00
CA ILE A 74 18.09 -2.73 0.25
C ILE A 74 18.99 -1.92 -0.71
N ASP A 75 18.47 -0.85 -1.30
CA ASP A 75 19.24 0.06 -2.15
C ASP A 75 20.34 0.80 -1.37
N ALA A 76 20.02 1.33 -0.19
CA ALA A 76 20.99 2.01 0.66
C ALA A 76 22.14 1.07 1.08
N LEU A 77 21.80 -0.19 1.40
CA LEU A 77 22.77 -1.23 1.70
C LEU A 77 23.64 -1.57 0.49
N ALA A 78 23.03 -1.78 -0.67
CA ALA A 78 23.75 -2.06 -1.92
C ALA A 78 24.71 -0.92 -2.27
N LEU A 79 24.27 0.33 -2.13
CA LEU A 79 25.10 1.50 -2.37
C LEU A 79 26.29 1.58 -1.40
N GLY A 80 26.05 1.36 -0.10
CA GLY A 80 27.12 1.35 0.90
C GLY A 80 28.16 0.26 0.61
N MET A 81 27.72 -0.93 0.21
CA MET A 81 28.63 -2.02 -0.14
C MET A 81 29.37 -1.79 -1.46
N ARG A 82 28.73 -1.16 -2.45
CA ARG A 82 29.41 -0.72 -3.70
C ARG A 82 30.48 0.34 -3.41
N ALA A 83 30.28 1.16 -2.39
CA ALA A 83 31.27 2.12 -1.90
C ALA A 83 32.40 1.46 -1.07
N GLY A 84 32.43 0.14 -0.94
CA GLY A 84 33.47 -0.60 -0.21
C GLY A 84 33.21 -0.76 1.29
N MET A 85 32.01 -0.44 1.78
CA MET A 85 31.67 -0.71 3.18
C MET A 85 31.38 -2.20 3.40
N SER A 86 31.69 -2.71 4.58
CA SER A 86 31.16 -4.00 5.02
C SER A 86 29.65 -3.93 5.20
N PHE A 87 28.96 -5.06 5.10
CA PHE A 87 27.52 -5.15 5.30
C PHE A 87 27.07 -4.55 6.63
N GLU A 88 27.75 -4.88 7.72
CA GLU A 88 27.42 -4.37 9.06
C GLU A 88 27.55 -2.84 9.12
N ARG A 89 28.57 -2.26 8.49
CA ARG A 89 28.72 -0.80 8.41
C ARG A 89 27.64 -0.17 7.55
N ALA A 90 27.30 -0.76 6.41
CA ALA A 90 26.23 -0.27 5.55
C ALA A 90 24.87 -0.33 6.28
N PHE A 91 24.61 -1.43 6.99
CA PHE A 91 23.40 -1.64 7.78
C PHE A 91 23.29 -0.65 8.94
N ARG A 92 24.38 -0.45 9.67
CA ARG A 92 24.45 0.57 10.71
C ARG A 92 24.23 1.97 10.14
N SER A 93 24.83 2.28 8.99
CA SER A 93 24.64 3.57 8.33
C SER A 93 23.16 3.81 8.01
N TYR A 94 22.45 2.82 7.47
CA TYR A 94 21.00 2.91 7.24
C TYR A 94 20.22 3.17 8.54
N CYS A 95 20.51 2.41 9.60
CA CYS A 95 19.82 2.55 10.90
C CYS A 95 19.96 3.94 11.56
N PHE A 96 21.01 4.69 11.24
CA PHE A 96 21.25 6.05 11.77
C PHE A 96 20.92 7.18 10.79
N ARG A 97 20.76 6.89 9.49
CA ARG A 97 20.48 7.92 8.46
C ARG A 97 18.98 8.15 8.24
N PHE A 98 18.18 7.11 8.48
CA PHE A 98 16.75 7.10 8.17
C PHE A 98 15.94 7.03 9.46
N ASP A 99 14.85 7.79 9.51
CA ASP A 99 13.92 7.87 10.65
C ASP A 99 12.56 7.23 10.31
N ASP A 100 12.58 6.14 9.54
CA ASP A 100 11.38 5.40 9.14
C ASP A 100 11.03 4.26 10.12
N GLU A 101 9.79 3.78 10.07
CA GLU A 101 9.31 2.65 10.87
C GLU A 101 10.17 1.39 10.67
N LEU A 102 10.63 1.15 9.44
CA LEU A 102 11.56 0.05 9.12
C LEU A 102 12.95 0.29 9.71
N ALA A 103 13.45 1.53 9.67
CA ALA A 103 14.77 1.88 10.23
C ALA A 103 14.79 1.68 11.75
N LEU A 104 13.69 1.98 12.44
CA LEU A 104 13.54 1.72 13.88
C LEU A 104 13.62 0.22 14.20
N LEU A 105 12.96 -0.64 13.42
CA LEU A 105 13.09 -2.10 13.58
C LEU A 105 14.52 -2.58 13.31
N CYS A 106 15.14 -2.10 12.24
CA CYS A 106 16.53 -2.43 11.92
C CYS A 106 17.49 -2.01 13.04
N ARG A 107 17.25 -0.84 13.64
CA ARG A 107 18.04 -0.36 14.78
C ARG A 107 17.88 -1.25 16.01
N GLN A 108 16.66 -1.73 16.29
CA GLN A 108 16.43 -2.69 17.38
C GLN A 108 17.17 -4.01 17.13
N ALA A 109 17.11 -4.54 15.91
CA ALA A 109 17.86 -5.75 15.54
C ALA A 109 19.39 -5.54 15.63
N CYS A 110 19.87 -4.38 15.20
CA CYS A 110 21.27 -3.98 15.30
C CYS A 110 21.72 -3.90 16.77
N LEU A 111 20.91 -3.32 17.65
CA LEU A 111 21.22 -3.27 19.09
C LEU A 111 21.27 -4.66 19.72
N LYS A 112 20.35 -5.57 19.34
CA LYS A 112 20.33 -6.96 19.84
C LYS A 112 21.58 -7.75 19.46
N TRP A 113 22.06 -7.59 18.21
CA TRP A 113 23.32 -8.24 17.81
C TRP A 113 24.53 -7.56 18.49
N GLU A 114 24.48 -6.24 18.74
CA GLU A 114 25.64 -5.46 19.22
C GLU A 114 25.85 -5.72 20.70
N SER A 115 24.75 -5.92 21.44
CA SER A 115 24.76 -6.33 22.83
C SER A 115 25.08 -7.81 23.04
N GLY A 116 25.22 -8.59 21.96
CA GLY A 116 25.49 -10.03 22.02
C GLY A 116 24.33 -10.88 22.56
N LEU A 117 23.09 -10.34 22.57
CA LEU A 117 21.91 -11.08 23.04
C LEU A 117 21.52 -12.19 22.06
N VAL A 118 21.71 -11.95 20.77
CA VAL A 118 21.33 -12.83 19.66
C VAL A 118 22.45 -12.83 18.63
N SER A 119 22.64 -13.95 17.94
CA SER A 119 23.60 -14.01 16.83
C SER A 119 23.17 -13.07 15.69
N ARG A 120 24.13 -12.55 14.91
CA ARG A 120 23.84 -11.66 13.78
C ARG A 120 22.86 -12.29 12.79
N ASP A 121 23.05 -13.58 12.50
CA ASP A 121 22.23 -14.34 11.56
C ASP A 121 20.80 -14.46 12.07
N ASP A 122 20.65 -14.81 13.35
CA ASP A 122 19.34 -14.96 13.99
C ASP A 122 18.62 -13.61 14.12
N ALA A 123 19.34 -12.52 14.41
CA ALA A 123 18.75 -11.18 14.50
C ALA A 123 18.17 -10.70 13.15
N LEU A 124 18.85 -11.01 12.04
CA LEU A 124 18.35 -10.71 10.69
C LEU A 124 17.12 -11.57 10.34
N LEU A 125 17.16 -12.87 10.68
CA LEU A 125 16.02 -13.77 10.45
C LEU A 125 14.81 -13.37 11.29
N GLU A 126 15.01 -13.03 12.57
CA GLU A 126 13.99 -12.50 13.46
C GLU A 126 13.39 -11.22 12.86
N LEU A 127 14.22 -10.29 12.36
CA LEU A 127 13.74 -9.08 11.70
C LEU A 127 12.86 -9.38 10.49
N GLY A 128 13.26 -10.35 9.65
CA GLY A 128 12.46 -10.79 8.50
C GLY A 128 11.10 -11.35 8.92
N MET A 129 11.09 -12.30 9.86
CA MET A 129 9.87 -12.95 10.36
C MET A 129 8.94 -11.97 11.08
N HIS A 130 9.48 -11.08 11.92
CA HIS A 130 8.68 -10.11 12.68
C HIS A 130 8.14 -8.95 11.84
N SER A 131 8.66 -8.75 10.62
CA SER A 131 8.18 -7.69 9.73
C SER A 131 6.87 -8.06 9.03
N GLY A 132 6.57 -9.35 8.83
CA GLY A 132 5.38 -9.79 8.08
C GLY A 132 5.41 -9.48 6.57
N VAL A 133 6.55 -9.02 6.06
CA VAL A 133 6.74 -8.62 4.66
C VAL A 133 7.65 -9.64 3.96
N ALA A 134 7.13 -10.29 2.93
CA ALA A 134 7.84 -11.33 2.19
C ALA A 134 9.19 -10.86 1.60
N SER A 135 9.28 -9.60 1.16
CA SER A 135 10.55 -9.04 0.65
C SER A 135 11.64 -8.95 1.72
N LEU A 136 11.28 -8.64 2.97
CA LEU A 136 12.21 -8.55 4.10
C LEU A 136 12.67 -9.95 4.56
N GLU A 137 11.76 -10.92 4.55
CA GLU A 137 12.08 -12.32 4.85
C GLU A 137 13.04 -12.92 3.79
N ARG A 138 12.79 -12.66 2.51
CA ARG A 138 13.70 -13.04 1.41
C ARG A 138 15.04 -12.34 1.56
N PHE A 139 15.05 -11.06 1.93
CA PHE A 139 16.29 -10.33 2.18
C PHE A 139 17.11 -10.99 3.31
N ALA A 140 16.52 -11.19 4.48
CA ALA A 140 17.20 -11.78 5.63
C ALA A 140 17.77 -13.17 5.33
N SER A 141 16.97 -14.05 4.74
CA SER A 141 17.38 -15.44 4.45
C SER A 141 18.52 -15.51 3.44
N ASN A 142 18.45 -14.71 2.38
CA ASN A 142 19.51 -14.69 1.38
C ASN A 142 20.78 -14.00 1.91
N VAL A 143 20.67 -12.95 2.73
CA VAL A 143 21.84 -12.30 3.34
C VAL A 143 22.57 -13.27 4.27
N VAL A 144 21.86 -13.99 5.14
CA VAL A 144 22.46 -15.02 6.02
C VAL A 144 23.16 -16.10 5.19
N ARG A 145 22.55 -16.53 4.09
CA ARG A 145 23.18 -17.48 3.16
C ARG A 145 24.47 -16.90 2.55
N CYS A 146 24.44 -15.65 2.05
CA CYS A 146 25.62 -14.99 1.49
C CYS A 146 26.75 -14.82 2.52
N LEU A 147 26.41 -14.46 3.75
CA LEU A 147 27.37 -14.30 4.84
C LEU A 147 28.06 -15.62 5.21
N ARG A 148 27.35 -16.75 5.12
CA ARG A 148 27.93 -18.09 5.37
C ARG A 148 28.79 -18.60 4.23
N PHE A 149 28.39 -18.36 2.99
CA PHE A 149 29.06 -18.91 1.80
C PHE A 149 30.06 -17.95 1.14
N GLY A 150 30.17 -16.69 1.62
CA GLY A 150 31.09 -15.69 1.06
C GLY A 150 30.78 -15.27 -0.38
N SER A 151 29.58 -15.57 -0.87
CA SER A 151 29.12 -15.25 -2.24
C SER A 151 29.05 -13.74 -2.47
N PRO A 152 29.31 -13.22 -3.69
CA PRO A 152 29.28 -11.78 -3.98
C PRO A 152 27.91 -11.16 -3.69
N MET A 153 27.81 -10.52 -2.52
CA MET A 153 26.57 -10.02 -1.97
C MET A 153 26.03 -8.78 -2.70
N ASN A 154 26.89 -7.98 -3.33
CA ASN A 154 26.48 -6.76 -4.05
C ASN A 154 25.47 -7.05 -5.17
N ARG A 155 25.74 -8.03 -6.04
CA ARG A 155 24.83 -8.36 -7.15
C ARG A 155 23.51 -8.94 -6.66
N MET A 156 23.55 -9.69 -5.57
CA MET A 156 22.38 -10.28 -4.97
C MET A 156 21.49 -9.19 -4.32
N LEU A 157 22.05 -8.21 -3.61
CA LEU A 157 21.26 -7.07 -3.11
C LEU A 157 20.63 -6.25 -4.25
N GLU A 158 21.34 -6.01 -5.35
CA GLU A 158 20.77 -5.29 -6.50
C GLU A 158 19.59 -6.04 -7.13
N ALA A 159 19.70 -7.36 -7.27
CA ALA A 159 18.60 -8.20 -7.75
C ALA A 159 17.41 -8.16 -6.77
N LEU A 160 17.66 -8.29 -5.47
CA LEU A 160 16.62 -8.19 -4.45
C LEU A 160 15.96 -6.81 -4.40
N ALA A 161 16.72 -5.74 -4.58
CA ALA A 161 16.17 -4.38 -4.63
C ALA A 161 15.26 -4.22 -5.84
N SER A 162 15.68 -4.70 -7.01
CA SER A 162 14.85 -4.70 -8.23
C SER A 162 13.56 -5.51 -8.03
N GLU A 163 13.66 -6.70 -7.44
CA GLU A 163 12.52 -7.56 -7.14
C GLU A 163 11.56 -6.90 -6.13
N ALA A 164 12.08 -6.30 -5.06
CA ALA A 164 11.29 -5.59 -4.07
C ALA A 164 10.56 -4.38 -4.66
N ARG A 165 11.24 -3.59 -5.52
CA ARG A 165 10.60 -2.50 -6.28
C ARG A 165 9.52 -3.03 -7.22
N GLY A 166 9.77 -4.15 -7.91
CA GLY A 166 8.81 -4.80 -8.80
C GLY A 166 7.58 -5.29 -8.06
N CYS A 167 7.76 -5.96 -6.93
CA CYS A 167 6.66 -6.43 -6.07
C CYS A 167 5.81 -5.28 -5.56
N TYR A 168 6.45 -4.20 -5.09
CA TYR A 168 5.74 -2.99 -4.66
C TYR A 168 4.94 -2.35 -5.81
N ARG A 169 5.53 -2.25 -7.01
CA ARG A 169 4.85 -1.73 -8.20
C ARG A 169 3.66 -2.59 -8.61
N ALA A 170 3.83 -3.91 -8.68
CA ALA A 170 2.76 -4.85 -9.02
C ALA A 170 1.56 -4.74 -8.05
N LYS A 171 1.82 -4.59 -6.74
CA LYS A 171 0.76 -4.37 -5.74
C LYS A 171 0.07 -3.01 -5.89
N MET A 172 0.77 -1.99 -6.36
CA MET A 172 0.17 -0.69 -6.66
C MET A 172 -0.62 -0.73 -7.96
N GLU A 173 -0.12 -1.43 -8.97
CA GLU A 173 -0.80 -1.65 -10.26
C GLU A 173 -2.10 -2.42 -10.07
N GLU A 174 -2.15 -3.43 -9.19
CA GLU A 174 -3.40 -4.13 -8.85
C GLU A 174 -4.45 -3.18 -8.25
N LYS A 175 -4.01 -2.20 -7.45
CA LYS A 175 -4.90 -1.18 -6.87
C LYS A 175 -5.35 -0.14 -7.91
N VAL A 176 -4.49 0.19 -8.87
CA VAL A 176 -4.78 1.12 -9.97
C VAL A 176 -5.68 0.46 -11.02
N ALA A 177 -5.52 -0.83 -11.30
CA ALA A 177 -6.36 -1.59 -12.22
C ALA A 177 -7.83 -1.65 -11.76
N LYS A 178 -8.10 -1.47 -10.46
CA LYS A 178 -9.46 -1.36 -9.90
C LYS A 178 -10.07 0.04 -10.03
N ALA A 179 -9.31 1.06 -10.44
CA ALA A 179 -9.77 2.43 -10.64
C ALA A 179 -10.71 2.62 -11.87
N PRO A 180 -10.42 2.09 -13.07
CA PRO A 180 -11.27 2.30 -14.25
C PRO A 180 -12.67 1.68 -14.08
N VAL A 181 -12.78 0.54 -13.39
CA VAL A 181 -14.08 -0.11 -13.11
C VAL A 181 -14.97 0.80 -12.25
N LYS A 182 -14.39 1.58 -11.34
CA LYS A 182 -15.12 2.58 -10.54
C LYS A 182 -15.50 3.84 -11.34
N MET A 183 -14.84 4.14 -12.45
CA MET A 183 -15.18 5.28 -13.33
C MET A 183 -16.26 4.96 -14.37
N LEU A 184 -16.49 3.67 -14.67
CA LEU A 184 -17.55 3.24 -15.60
C LEU A 184 -18.96 3.31 -14.99
N VAL A 185 -19.09 3.18 -13.67
CA VAL A 185 -20.39 3.21 -12.99
C VAL A 185 -21.07 4.60 -13.08
N PRO A 186 -20.39 5.73 -12.81
CA PRO A 186 -21.00 7.05 -12.96
C PRO A 186 -21.40 7.39 -14.40
N THR A 187 -20.62 7.00 -15.40
CA THR A 187 -20.92 7.30 -16.81
C THR A 187 -22.13 6.53 -17.31
N ALA A 188 -22.26 5.25 -16.96
CA ALA A 188 -23.43 4.45 -17.33
C ALA A 188 -24.74 5.00 -16.72
N VAL A 189 -24.69 5.45 -15.45
CA VAL A 189 -25.85 6.03 -14.76
C VAL A 189 -26.25 7.40 -15.32
N LEU A 190 -25.34 8.14 -15.99
CA LEU A 190 -25.66 9.44 -16.59
C LEU A 190 -26.17 9.32 -18.04
N ILE A 191 -25.57 8.44 -18.84
CA ILE A 191 -25.87 8.32 -20.28
C ILE A 191 -27.22 7.63 -20.50
N LEU A 192 -27.52 6.58 -19.73
CA LEU A 192 -28.74 5.77 -19.91
C LEU A 192 -30.04 6.58 -19.69
N PRO A 193 -30.21 7.37 -18.59
CA PRO A 193 -31.41 8.19 -18.44
C PRO A 193 -31.46 9.35 -19.43
N ALA A 194 -30.31 9.93 -19.82
CA ALA A 194 -30.27 10.98 -20.84
C ALA A 194 -30.76 10.46 -22.20
N MET A 195 -30.32 9.26 -22.61
CA MET A 195 -30.80 8.59 -23.83
C MET A 195 -32.31 8.29 -23.77
N LEU A 196 -32.82 7.81 -22.62
CA LEU A 196 -34.25 7.53 -22.44
C LEU A 196 -35.11 8.79 -22.62
N ILE A 197 -34.68 9.92 -22.02
CA ILE A 197 -35.38 11.20 -22.13
C ILE A 197 -35.43 11.67 -23.59
N VAL A 198 -34.32 11.58 -24.32
CA VAL A 198 -34.24 12.00 -25.74
C VAL A 198 -35.16 11.15 -26.63
N VAL A 199 -35.21 9.83 -26.42
CA VAL A 199 -36.05 8.93 -27.21
C VAL A 199 -37.54 9.09 -26.89
N MET A 200 -37.88 9.35 -25.62
CA MET A 200 -39.27 9.55 -25.20
C MET A 200 -39.83 10.93 -25.57
N ALA A 201 -38.99 11.96 -25.75
CA ALA A 201 -39.40 13.32 -26.05
C ALA A 201 -40.36 13.47 -27.28
N PRO A 202 -40.10 12.88 -28.46
CA PRO A 202 -41.00 13.00 -29.61
C PRO A 202 -42.34 12.28 -29.40
N VAL A 203 -42.35 11.17 -28.64
CA VAL A 203 -43.58 10.43 -28.33
C VAL A 203 -44.53 11.30 -27.52
N PHE A 204 -44.02 12.02 -26.52
CA PHE A 204 -44.83 12.94 -25.72
C PHE A 204 -45.39 14.13 -26.51
N LEU A 205 -44.60 14.69 -27.42
CA LEU A 205 -45.06 15.81 -28.27
C LEU A 205 -46.18 15.37 -29.23
N GLY A 206 -46.11 14.13 -29.73
CA GLY A 206 -47.14 13.57 -30.62
C GLY A 206 -48.48 13.26 -29.94
N PHE A 207 -48.53 13.13 -28.61
CA PHE A 207 -49.78 12.87 -27.86
C PHE A 207 -50.52 14.14 -27.41
N VAL A 208 -49.86 15.31 -27.48
CA VAL A 208 -50.44 16.60 -27.04
C VAL A 208 -51.16 17.33 -28.19
N GLN A 209 -50.90 16.97 -29.44
CA GLN A 209 -51.67 17.40 -30.62
C GLN A 209 -52.81 16.42 -30.93
#